data_AF-A0A4P6XR43-F1
#
_entry.id   AF-A0A4P6XR43-F1
#
_cell.length_a   1.000
_cell.length_b   1.000
_cell.length_c   1.000
_cell.angle_alpha   90.00
_cell.angle_beta   90.00
_cell.angle_gamma   90.00
#
_symmetry.space_group_name_H-M   'P 1'
#
loop_
_entity.id
_entity.type
_entity.pdbx_description
1 polymer ?
#
loop_
_entity_poly.entity_id
_entity_poly.type
_entity_poly.pdbx_seq_one_letter_code
_entity_poly.pdbx_strand_id
1 'polypeptide(L)'
;MVCFSHWTIVFLFTTAAAGIINYDNKRISLGTRESTDHQSMINRINSSVSRSSARKRSIPGYGQLGVPITGPEDLTARLTNIILELKSFVHGDQFDTLGFDKLKFTLKIRVTECLLWVNENDGVDKAIPAQISYAANLIRFMENSVELLKFYSSPNSQAHKLINLLIRFNLRLVLPFDSIGNPDRKRDGYTDMVVESLAKISDINEQFRSLGEVSLGFSVAFNNQIARAQNTVLTLADRL
;
A
#
# COMPACT_ATOMS: atom_id res chain seq x y z
N MET A 1 8.74 3.55 27.63
CA MET A 1 9.72 3.08 26.63
C MET A 1 8.96 2.94 25.31
N VAL A 2 9.14 3.88 24.38
CA VAL A 2 8.22 4.13 23.25
C VAL A 2 8.87 3.66 21.95
N CYS A 3 8.46 2.49 21.43
CA CYS A 3 8.77 2.05 20.08
C CYS A 3 7.68 2.56 19.11
N PHE A 4 7.68 3.86 18.82
CA PHE A 4 6.97 4.46 17.68
C PHE A 4 8.04 5.02 16.76
N SER A 5 8.35 4.40 15.61
CA SER A 5 9.02 5.11 14.49
C SER A 5 9.43 4.29 13.25
N HIS A 6 9.36 2.96 13.17
CA HIS A 6 9.96 2.27 12.00
C HIS A 6 9.01 2.01 10.82
N TRP A 7 7.69 1.93 11.03
CA TRP A 7 6.76 1.53 9.96
C TRP A 7 6.27 2.67 9.06
N THR A 8 6.20 3.91 9.56
CA THR A 8 5.93 5.08 8.72
C THR A 8 7.00 5.25 7.64
N ILE A 9 8.24 4.85 7.91
CA ILE A 9 9.37 5.05 7.00
C ILE A 9 9.24 4.18 5.74
N VAL A 10 8.77 2.93 5.84
CA VAL A 10 8.68 2.03 4.67
C VAL A 10 7.61 2.46 3.66
N PHE A 11 6.50 3.05 4.13
CA PHE A 11 5.43 3.57 3.25
C PHE A 11 5.57 5.07 2.91
N LEU A 12 6.29 5.89 3.70
CA LEU A 12 6.50 7.32 3.40
C LEU A 12 7.45 7.57 2.22
N PHE A 13 8.28 6.60 1.81
CA PHE A 13 9.18 6.82 0.67
C PHE A 13 8.49 6.78 -0.70
N THR A 14 7.16 6.60 -0.77
CA THR A 14 6.43 6.77 -2.04
C THR A 14 6.17 8.22 -2.41
N THR A 15 6.34 9.19 -1.49
CA THR A 15 6.15 10.62 -1.78
C THR A 15 7.44 11.42 -1.92
N ALA A 16 8.60 10.89 -1.50
CA ALA A 16 9.87 11.62 -1.56
C ALA A 16 10.62 11.54 -2.91
N ALA A 17 10.21 10.66 -3.83
CA ALA A 17 10.90 10.48 -5.13
C ALA A 17 10.54 11.52 -6.20
N ALA A 18 9.79 12.58 -5.85
CA ALA A 18 9.57 13.75 -6.71
C ALA A 18 10.57 14.90 -6.46
N GLY A 19 11.53 14.73 -5.54
CA GLY A 19 12.38 15.83 -5.05
C GLY A 19 13.89 15.71 -5.24
N ILE A 20 14.42 14.73 -6.00
CA ILE A 20 15.88 14.48 -6.08
C ILE A 20 16.48 14.83 -7.47
N ILE A 21 15.83 15.69 -8.26
CA ILE A 21 16.48 16.31 -9.43
C ILE A 21 16.20 17.82 -9.47
N ASN A 22 16.67 18.52 -8.43
CA ASN A 22 17.17 19.91 -8.45
C ASN A 22 17.21 20.42 -7.02
N TYR A 23 18.40 20.71 -6.49
CA TYR A 23 18.71 21.96 -5.79
C TYR A 23 20.09 21.81 -5.14
N ASP A 24 21.11 22.17 -5.91
CA ASP A 24 22.20 22.92 -5.31
C ASP A 24 21.71 24.37 -5.24
N ASN A 25 21.93 25.02 -4.10
CA ASN A 25 21.67 26.44 -3.85
C ASN A 25 20.22 26.87 -3.55
N LYS A 26 19.81 26.88 -2.25
CA LYS A 26 19.37 28.07 -1.47
C LYS A 26 18.56 27.65 -0.23
N ARG A 27 19.17 27.86 0.95
CA ARG A 27 18.50 27.85 2.27
C ARG A 27 17.31 28.81 2.28
N ILE A 28 16.08 28.33 2.48
CA ILE A 28 14.98 29.11 3.07
C ILE A 28 14.12 28.17 3.94
N SER A 29 13.80 28.66 5.14
CA SER A 29 12.98 28.07 6.20
C SER A 29 11.67 27.42 5.73
N LEU A 30 11.41 26.20 6.18
CA LEU A 30 10.08 25.57 6.16
C LEU A 30 9.75 25.04 7.55
N GLY A 31 9.20 25.92 8.37
CA GLY A 31 8.45 25.57 9.57
C GLY A 31 6.95 25.55 9.25
N THR A 32 6.25 24.55 9.79
CA THR A 32 4.80 24.56 10.07
C THR A 32 3.87 24.81 8.88
N ARG A 33 3.73 23.84 7.96
CA ARG A 33 2.63 23.83 6.97
C ARG A 33 1.92 22.50 6.73
N GLU A 34 2.36 21.38 7.30
CA GLU A 34 1.78 20.05 6.97
C GLU A 34 0.51 19.68 7.75
N SER A 35 0.17 20.37 8.85
CA SER A 35 -1.01 20.01 9.66
C SER A 35 -2.35 20.47 9.06
N THR A 36 -2.34 21.43 8.13
CA THR A 36 -3.58 22.04 7.61
C THR A 36 -4.20 21.25 6.45
N ASP A 37 -3.41 20.44 5.74
CA ASP A 37 -3.88 19.74 4.54
C ASP A 37 -4.74 18.52 4.86
N HIS A 38 -4.46 17.80 5.95
CA HIS A 38 -5.27 16.65 6.36
C HIS A 38 -6.69 17.04 6.78
N GLN A 39 -6.86 18.15 7.51
CA GLN A 39 -8.17 18.63 7.92
C GLN A 39 -8.99 19.14 6.72
N SER A 40 -8.33 19.74 5.73
CA SER A 40 -9.00 20.19 4.50
C SER A 40 -9.51 19.02 3.65
N MET A 41 -8.79 17.90 3.65
CA MET A 41 -9.19 16.68 2.94
C MET A 41 -10.41 16.02 3.59
N ILE A 42 -10.46 15.95 4.92
CA ILE A 42 -11.61 15.41 5.67
C ILE A 42 -12.88 16.25 5.41
N ASN A 43 -12.76 17.58 5.42
CA ASN A 43 -13.90 18.47 5.16
C ASN A 43 -14.43 18.35 3.72
N ARG A 44 -13.56 18.12 2.73
CA ARG A 44 -13.98 17.88 1.34
C ARG A 44 -14.75 16.57 1.20
N ILE A 45 -14.31 15.50 1.87
CA ILE A 45 -15.00 14.21 1.88
C ILE A 45 -16.40 14.36 2.49
N ASN A 46 -16.52 14.96 3.67
CA ASN A 46 -17.80 15.18 4.35
C ASN A 46 -18.79 15.99 3.49
N SER A 47 -18.32 17.05 2.81
CA SER A 47 -19.17 17.86 1.93
C SER A 47 -19.66 17.13 0.67
N SER A 48 -18.88 16.18 0.15
CA SER A 48 -19.25 15.37 -1.02
C SER A 48 -20.26 14.26 -0.69
N VAL A 49 -20.18 13.71 0.52
CA VAL A 49 -21.13 12.71 1.05
C VAL A 49 -22.51 13.32 1.28
N SER A 50 -22.59 14.56 1.78
CA SER A 50 -23.87 15.24 2.01
C SER A 50 -24.64 15.60 0.72
N ARG A 51 -23.97 15.67 -0.43
CA ARG A 51 -24.61 16.01 -1.73
C ARG A 51 -25.03 14.77 -2.54
N SER A 52 -24.49 13.58 -2.26
CA SER A 52 -24.82 12.35 -3.01
C SER A 52 -26.05 11.60 -2.48
N SER A 53 -26.62 12.03 -1.35
CA SER A 53 -27.77 11.39 -0.69
C SER A 53 -29.10 11.53 -1.46
N ALA A 54 -29.17 12.37 -2.51
CA ALA A 54 -30.39 12.59 -3.30
C ALA A 54 -30.57 11.65 -4.52
N ARG A 55 -29.57 10.82 -4.86
CA ARG A 55 -29.69 9.81 -5.94
C ARG A 55 -29.15 8.46 -5.45
N LYS A 56 -29.91 7.77 -4.59
CA LYS A 56 -29.68 6.36 -4.25
C LYS A 56 -29.98 5.48 -5.48
N ARG A 57 -29.02 5.37 -6.40
CA ARG A 57 -28.92 4.16 -7.23
C ARG A 57 -28.34 3.10 -6.31
N SER A 58 -29.13 2.07 -6.00
CA SER A 58 -28.68 0.90 -5.26
C SER A 58 -27.49 0.28 -6.00
N ILE A 59 -26.28 0.45 -5.48
CA ILE A 59 -25.09 -0.23 -6.00
C ILE A 59 -25.22 -1.70 -5.56
N PRO A 60 -25.37 -2.66 -6.50
CA PRO A 60 -25.42 -4.07 -6.16
C PRO A 60 -24.09 -4.48 -5.52
N GLY A 61 -24.14 -4.98 -4.27
CA GLY A 61 -22.95 -5.34 -3.49
C GLY A 61 -22.82 -4.65 -2.13
N TYR A 62 -23.68 -3.67 -1.80
CA TYR A 62 -23.70 -2.99 -0.50
C TYR A 62 -24.34 -3.80 0.66
N GLY A 63 -24.71 -5.07 0.44
CA GLY A 63 -25.52 -5.85 1.39
C GLY A 63 -24.88 -6.19 2.74
N GLN A 64 -23.57 -5.97 2.91
CA GLN A 64 -22.87 -6.17 4.20
C GLN A 64 -22.50 -4.86 4.93
N LEU A 65 -22.79 -3.69 4.36
CA LEU A 65 -22.52 -2.38 4.98
C LEU A 65 -23.54 -2.02 6.09
N GLY A 66 -23.93 -3.00 6.90
CA GLY A 66 -25.09 -2.83 7.79
C GLY A 66 -25.00 -3.52 9.13
N VAL A 67 -23.97 -4.33 9.42
CA VAL A 67 -23.80 -4.88 10.77
C VAL A 67 -23.01 -3.86 11.58
N PRO A 68 -23.59 -3.23 12.61
CA PRO A 68 -22.88 -2.29 13.47
C PRO A 68 -21.68 -2.97 14.13
N ILE A 69 -20.59 -2.24 14.34
CA ILE A 69 -19.44 -2.73 15.10
C ILE A 69 -19.86 -2.77 16.58
N THR A 70 -19.89 -3.97 17.16
CA THR A 70 -20.41 -4.17 18.53
C THR A 70 -19.34 -3.99 19.62
N GLY A 71 -18.06 -4.05 19.24
CA GLY A 71 -16.94 -3.92 20.17
C GLY A 71 -15.57 -4.08 19.51
N PRO A 72 -14.48 -3.97 20.30
CA PRO A 72 -13.10 -4.06 19.79
C PRO A 72 -12.78 -5.38 19.09
N GLU A 73 -13.31 -6.51 19.58
CA GLU A 73 -13.08 -7.84 18.97
C GLU A 73 -13.68 -7.94 17.57
N ASP A 74 -14.92 -7.48 17.39
CA ASP A 74 -15.57 -7.40 16.07
C ASP A 74 -14.80 -6.47 15.13
N LEU A 75 -14.32 -5.33 15.63
CA LEU A 75 -13.50 -4.41 14.86
C LEU A 75 -12.20 -5.06 14.36
N THR A 76 -11.46 -5.75 15.24
CA THR A 76 -10.23 -6.46 14.88
C THR A 76 -10.50 -7.57 13.86
N ALA A 77 -11.59 -8.31 14.01
CA ALA A 77 -12.00 -9.34 13.05
C ALA A 77 -12.30 -8.73 11.66
N ARG A 78 -13.04 -7.61 11.62
CA ARG A 78 -13.35 -6.90 10.37
C ARG A 78 -12.11 -6.38 9.66
N LEU A 79 -11.19 -5.74 10.40
CA LEU A 79 -9.93 -5.25 9.83
C LEU A 79 -9.06 -6.40 9.30
N THR A 80 -9.00 -7.51 10.04
CA THR A 80 -8.31 -8.72 9.58
C THR A 80 -8.90 -9.24 8.28
N ASN A 81 -10.24 -9.33 8.20
CA ASN A 81 -10.92 -9.75 6.98
C ASN A 81 -10.68 -8.80 5.79
N ILE A 82 -10.69 -7.48 6.02
CA ILE A 82 -10.36 -6.49 4.98
C ILE A 82 -8.95 -6.73 4.44
N ILE A 83 -7.97 -6.97 5.31
CA ILE A 83 -6.58 -7.19 4.91
C ILE A 83 -6.41 -8.52 4.18
N LEU A 84 -7.08 -9.57 4.64
CA LEU A 84 -7.10 -10.86 3.95
C LEU A 84 -7.71 -10.72 2.55
N GLU A 85 -8.80 -9.97 2.41
CA GLU A 85 -9.43 -9.67 1.12
C GLU A 85 -8.50 -8.86 0.21
N LEU A 86 -7.79 -7.85 0.74
CA LEU A 86 -6.76 -7.13 -0.01
C LEU A 86 -5.65 -8.05 -0.51
N LYS A 87 -5.11 -8.91 0.38
CA LYS A 87 -4.09 -9.90 0.02
C LYS A 87 -4.61 -10.93 -0.98
N SER A 88 -5.91 -11.22 -0.98
CA SER A 88 -6.51 -12.19 -1.90
C SER A 88 -6.42 -11.76 -3.36
N PHE A 89 -6.30 -10.47 -3.68
CA PHE A 89 -6.08 -10.03 -5.07
C PHE A 89 -4.68 -10.39 -5.62
N VAL A 90 -3.77 -10.86 -4.76
CA VAL A 90 -2.41 -11.27 -5.14
C VAL A 90 -2.38 -12.80 -5.22
N HIS A 91 -2.30 -13.34 -6.45
CA HIS A 91 -2.33 -14.78 -6.72
C HIS A 91 -1.01 -15.25 -7.32
N GLY A 92 -0.09 -15.72 -6.47
CA GLY A 92 1.26 -16.09 -6.91
C GLY A 92 1.96 -14.89 -7.53
N ASP A 93 2.25 -14.97 -8.83
CA ASP A 93 2.91 -13.90 -9.60
C ASP A 93 1.93 -12.99 -10.37
N GLN A 94 0.63 -13.15 -10.15
CA GLN A 94 -0.42 -12.34 -10.77
C GLN A 94 -1.13 -11.45 -9.75
N PHE A 95 -1.66 -10.33 -10.23
CA PHE A 95 -2.52 -9.44 -9.47
C PHE A 95 -3.85 -9.27 -10.19
N ASP A 96 -4.97 -9.49 -9.51
CA ASP A 96 -6.31 -9.29 -10.07
C ASP A 96 -6.68 -7.79 -10.08
N THR A 97 -6.10 -7.09 -11.07
CA THR A 97 -6.35 -5.67 -11.32
C THR A 97 -7.84 -5.36 -11.47
N LEU A 98 -8.60 -6.24 -12.15
CA LEU A 98 -10.02 -6.02 -12.44
C LEU A 98 -10.89 -6.23 -11.20
N GLY A 99 -10.65 -7.29 -10.44
CA GLY A 99 -11.34 -7.55 -9.17
C GLY A 99 -11.06 -6.44 -8.16
N PHE A 100 -9.81 -6.02 -8.03
CA PHE A 100 -9.45 -4.93 -7.14
C PHE A 100 -10.13 -3.61 -7.55
N ASP A 101 -10.10 -3.25 -8.84
CA ASP A 101 -10.77 -2.01 -9.32
C ASP A 101 -12.27 -1.98 -9.02
N LYS A 102 -12.94 -3.15 -9.05
CA LYS A 102 -14.36 -3.27 -8.71
C LYS A 102 -14.63 -3.09 -7.22
N LEU A 103 -13.72 -3.57 -6.35
CA LEU A 103 -13.95 -3.63 -4.90
C LEU A 103 -13.24 -2.56 -4.08
N LYS A 104 -12.24 -1.85 -4.64
CA LYS A 104 -11.42 -0.88 -3.90
C LYS A 104 -12.21 0.20 -3.18
N PHE A 105 -13.31 0.69 -3.76
CA PHE A 105 -14.15 1.71 -3.13
C PHE A 105 -14.90 1.15 -1.92
N THR A 106 -15.45 -0.05 -2.03
CA THR A 106 -16.10 -0.75 -0.91
C THR A 106 -15.12 -1.01 0.24
N LEU A 107 -13.88 -1.42 -0.08
CA LEU A 107 -12.83 -1.64 0.91
C LEU A 107 -12.46 -0.35 1.65
N LYS A 108 -12.33 0.78 0.93
CA LYS A 108 -12.09 2.11 1.53
C LYS A 108 -13.19 2.55 2.48
N ILE A 109 -14.46 2.35 2.10
CA ILE A 109 -15.59 2.66 2.98
C ILE A 109 -15.50 1.84 4.26
N ARG A 110 -15.26 0.53 4.17
CA ARG A 110 -15.17 -0.35 5.35
C ARG A 110 -14.03 0.06 6.30
N VAL A 111 -12.87 0.43 5.77
CA VAL A 111 -11.76 0.98 6.59
C VAL A 111 -12.14 2.31 7.23
N THR A 112 -12.90 3.15 6.52
CA THR A 112 -13.37 4.45 7.04
C THR A 112 -14.38 4.27 8.17
N GLU A 113 -15.30 3.31 8.06
CA GLU A 113 -16.23 2.94 9.14
C GLU A 113 -15.50 2.46 10.39
N CYS A 114 -14.47 1.62 10.21
CA CYS A 114 -13.60 1.18 11.30
C CYS A 114 -12.91 2.38 11.99
N LEU A 115 -12.42 3.35 11.21
CA LEU A 115 -11.79 4.56 11.73
C LEU A 115 -12.78 5.46 12.49
N LEU A 116 -13.99 5.65 11.96
CA LEU A 116 -15.02 6.44 12.62
C LEU A 116 -15.39 5.82 13.98
N TRP A 117 -15.57 4.49 14.02
CA TRP A 117 -15.85 3.80 15.27
C TRP A 117 -14.74 4.01 16.30
N VAL A 118 -13.46 3.94 15.91
CA VAL A 118 -12.33 4.20 16.83
C VAL A 118 -12.32 5.64 17.34
N ASN A 119 -12.70 6.61 16.51
CA ASN A 119 -12.76 8.02 16.93
C ASN A 119 -13.93 8.32 17.88
N GLU A 120 -14.99 7.52 17.83
CA GLU A 120 -16.18 7.65 18.67
C GLU A 120 -16.03 6.91 20.01
N ASN A 121 -15.05 6.01 20.14
CA ASN A 121 -14.84 5.17 21.31
C ASN A 121 -13.46 5.43 21.91
N ASP A 122 -13.41 5.98 23.12
CA ASP A 122 -12.14 6.18 23.83
C ASP A 122 -11.57 4.86 24.38
N GLY A 123 -10.25 4.81 24.57
CA GLY A 123 -9.58 3.69 25.25
C GLY A 123 -9.33 2.43 24.41
N VAL A 124 -9.41 2.53 23.08
CA VAL A 124 -9.13 1.41 22.16
C VAL A 124 -7.65 0.99 22.23
N ASP A 125 -7.39 -0.32 22.10
CA ASP A 125 -6.04 -0.88 22.04
C ASP A 125 -5.22 -0.22 20.92
N LYS A 126 -3.96 0.12 21.21
CA LYS A 126 -3.01 0.72 20.26
C LYS A 126 -2.77 -0.12 19.00
N ALA A 127 -3.00 -1.43 19.06
CA ALA A 127 -2.91 -2.32 17.90
C ALA A 127 -3.95 -1.98 16.82
N ILE A 128 -5.14 -1.52 17.21
CA ILE A 128 -6.24 -1.26 16.28
C ILE A 128 -5.94 -0.07 15.35
N PRO A 129 -5.51 1.11 15.83
CA PRO A 129 -5.06 2.19 14.96
C PRO A 129 -3.93 1.79 14.00
N ALA A 130 -2.99 0.95 14.45
CA ALA A 130 -1.92 0.42 13.59
C ALA A 130 -2.51 -0.48 12.48
N GLN A 131 -3.47 -1.34 12.81
CA GLN A 131 -4.17 -2.19 11.87
C GLN A 131 -4.95 -1.39 10.81
N ILE A 132 -5.67 -0.34 11.22
CA ILE A 132 -6.37 0.59 10.33
C ILE A 132 -5.37 1.28 9.39
N SER A 133 -4.28 1.80 9.95
CA SER A 133 -3.23 2.47 9.17
C SER A 133 -2.62 1.53 8.12
N TYR A 134 -2.33 0.29 8.51
CA TYR A 134 -1.81 -0.72 7.60
C TYR A 134 -2.81 -1.03 6.47
N ALA A 135 -4.08 -1.29 6.79
CA ALA A 135 -5.12 -1.54 5.77
C ALA A 135 -5.27 -0.37 4.78
N ALA A 136 -5.32 0.87 5.29
CA ALA A 136 -5.41 2.07 4.45
C ALA A 136 -4.18 2.24 3.53
N ASN A 137 -2.98 2.00 4.07
CA ASN A 137 -1.73 2.05 3.30
C ASN A 137 -1.67 0.97 2.24
N LEU A 138 -2.12 -0.25 2.56
CA LEU A 138 -2.16 -1.38 1.62
C LEU A 138 -3.11 -1.09 0.44
N ILE A 139 -4.30 -0.54 0.71
CA ILE A 139 -5.23 -0.08 -0.35
C ILE A 139 -4.55 0.91 -1.27
N ARG A 140 -3.96 1.98 -0.72
CA ARG A 140 -3.30 3.04 -1.50
C ARG A 140 -2.14 2.47 -2.33
N PHE A 141 -1.38 1.56 -1.76
CA PHE A 141 -0.30 0.88 -2.47
C PHE A 141 -0.81 0.04 -3.64
N MET A 142 -1.88 -0.74 -3.44
CA MET A 142 -2.49 -1.52 -4.51
C MET A 142 -3.09 -0.64 -5.61
N GLU A 143 -3.74 0.48 -5.25
CA GLU A 143 -4.24 1.46 -6.22
C GLU A 143 -3.12 2.05 -7.10
N ASN A 144 -2.03 2.49 -6.47
CA ASN A 144 -0.89 3.01 -7.21
C ASN A 144 -0.27 1.94 -8.11
N SER A 145 -0.16 0.70 -7.62
CA SER A 145 0.36 -0.43 -8.40
C SER A 145 -0.54 -0.77 -9.59
N VAL A 146 -1.86 -0.70 -9.44
CA VAL A 146 -2.83 -0.91 -10.55
C VAL A 146 -2.61 0.09 -11.67
N GLU A 147 -2.48 1.37 -11.35
CA GLU A 147 -2.27 2.40 -12.38
C GLU A 147 -0.92 2.21 -13.09
N LEU A 148 0.13 1.83 -12.35
CA LEU A 148 1.42 1.49 -12.96
C LEU A 148 1.34 0.22 -13.81
N LEU A 149 0.63 -0.82 -13.37
CA LEU A 149 0.44 -2.05 -14.14
C LEU A 149 -0.30 -1.78 -15.45
N LYS A 150 -1.32 -0.91 -15.44
CA LYS A 150 -2.01 -0.44 -16.66
C LYS A 150 -1.05 0.32 -17.57
N PHE A 151 -0.26 1.24 -17.02
CA PHE A 151 0.70 2.03 -17.79
C PHE A 151 1.78 1.15 -18.45
N TYR A 152 2.34 0.19 -17.72
CA TYR A 152 3.36 -0.75 -18.21
C TYR A 152 2.76 -2.04 -18.79
N SER A 153 1.47 -2.09 -19.12
CA SER A 153 0.80 -3.30 -19.64
C SER A 153 1.17 -3.62 -21.08
N SER A 154 1.45 -2.59 -21.89
CA SER A 154 1.88 -2.77 -23.28
C SER A 154 3.39 -3.02 -23.33
N PRO A 155 3.84 -4.23 -23.73
CA PRO A 155 5.25 -4.58 -23.72
C PRO A 155 5.97 -3.99 -24.94
N ASN A 156 6.04 -2.66 -25.02
CA ASN A 156 6.70 -1.95 -26.12
C ASN A 156 8.23 -2.05 -26.02
N SER A 157 8.77 -2.46 -24.88
CA SER A 157 10.20 -2.73 -24.67
C SER A 157 10.45 -3.75 -23.56
N GLN A 158 11.66 -4.30 -23.53
CA GLN A 158 12.09 -5.19 -22.43
C GLN A 158 12.09 -4.45 -21.07
N ALA A 159 12.41 -3.16 -21.06
CA ALA A 159 12.33 -2.32 -19.86
C ALA A 159 10.90 -2.24 -19.29
N HIS A 160 9.87 -2.11 -20.14
CA HIS A 160 8.47 -2.17 -19.69
C HIS A 160 8.16 -3.49 -19.00
N LYS A 161 8.59 -4.61 -19.58
CA LYS A 161 8.36 -5.95 -19.02
C LYS A 161 9.00 -6.11 -17.65
N LEU A 162 10.26 -5.67 -17.49
CA LEU A 162 10.97 -5.74 -16.22
C LEU A 162 10.32 -4.85 -15.14
N ILE A 163 9.89 -3.63 -15.49
CA ILE A 163 9.18 -2.75 -14.56
C ILE A 163 7.83 -3.37 -14.16
N ASN A 164 7.06 -3.89 -15.13
CA ASN A 164 5.79 -4.57 -14.85
C ASN A 164 5.98 -5.76 -13.90
N LEU A 165 6.99 -6.61 -14.19
CA LEU A 165 7.38 -7.74 -13.35
C LEU A 165 7.70 -7.28 -11.93
N LEU A 166 8.47 -6.20 -11.78
CA LEU A 166 8.89 -5.68 -10.48
C LEU A 166 7.74 -5.06 -9.69
N ILE A 167 6.74 -4.45 -10.35
CA ILE A 167 5.51 -3.97 -9.69
C ILE A 167 4.71 -5.16 -9.12
N ARG A 168 4.53 -6.23 -9.92
CA ARG A 168 3.86 -7.45 -9.45
C ARG A 168 4.63 -8.12 -8.30
N PHE A 169 5.95 -8.13 -8.39
CA PHE A 169 6.80 -8.65 -7.35
C PHE A 169 6.65 -7.86 -6.05
N ASN A 170 6.66 -6.51 -6.10
CA ASN A 170 6.36 -5.67 -4.94
C ASN A 170 4.98 -5.96 -4.34
N LEU A 171 3.95 -6.21 -5.16
CA LEU A 171 2.64 -6.64 -4.68
C LEU A 171 2.70 -8.00 -3.97
N ARG A 172 3.46 -8.98 -4.49
CA ARG A 172 3.67 -10.28 -3.85
C ARG A 172 4.37 -10.17 -2.49
N LEU A 173 5.30 -9.24 -2.34
CA LEU A 173 6.01 -9.02 -1.08
C LEU A 173 5.11 -8.55 0.07
N VAL A 174 3.84 -8.21 -0.16
CA VAL A 174 2.89 -7.88 0.93
C VAL A 174 2.30 -9.10 1.63
N LEU A 175 2.34 -10.27 1.00
CA LEU A 175 1.79 -11.52 1.52
C LEU A 175 2.39 -11.98 2.87
N PRO A 176 3.71 -11.91 3.13
CA PRO A 176 4.32 -12.38 4.37
C PRO A 176 4.11 -11.48 5.59
N PHE A 177 3.39 -10.36 5.46
CA PHE A 177 3.05 -9.54 6.62
C PHE A 177 1.79 -10.08 7.31
N ASP A 178 1.61 -9.81 8.60
CA ASP A 178 0.42 -10.15 9.38
C ASP A 178 -0.69 -9.11 9.15
N SER A 179 -1.71 -9.08 10.03
CA SER A 179 -2.81 -8.12 9.95
C SER A 179 -2.46 -6.73 10.48
N ILE A 180 -1.39 -6.56 11.25
CA ILE A 180 -0.93 -5.24 11.74
C ILE A 180 0.26 -4.72 10.95
N GLY A 181 0.69 -5.46 9.93
CA GLY A 181 1.76 -5.11 9.02
C GLY A 181 3.13 -5.60 9.45
N ASN A 182 3.28 -6.39 10.52
CA ASN A 182 4.58 -6.96 10.89
C ASN A 182 4.89 -8.23 10.09
N PRO A 183 6.16 -8.59 9.88
CA PRO A 183 6.48 -9.84 9.22
C PRO A 183 6.00 -11.07 10.01
N ASP A 184 5.22 -11.94 9.37
CA ASP A 184 4.68 -13.17 9.95
C ASP A 184 5.67 -14.34 9.77
N ARG A 185 6.65 -14.41 10.67
CA ARG A 185 7.69 -15.46 10.65
C ARG A 185 7.15 -16.87 10.90
N LYS A 186 5.93 -16.99 11.43
CA LYS A 186 5.31 -18.29 11.71
C LYS A 186 4.73 -18.93 10.46
N ARG A 187 4.66 -18.19 9.36
CA ARG A 187 4.21 -18.69 8.07
C ARG A 187 5.17 -19.75 7.53
N ASP A 188 4.61 -20.87 7.09
CA ASP A 188 5.39 -21.93 6.43
C ASP A 188 6.13 -21.38 5.20
N GLY A 189 7.41 -21.74 5.09
CA GLY A 189 8.28 -21.30 3.99
C GLY A 189 8.71 -19.82 4.06
N TYR A 190 8.54 -19.14 5.21
CA TYR A 190 8.92 -17.72 5.35
C TYR A 190 10.38 -17.46 4.96
N THR A 191 11.33 -18.21 5.52
CA THR A 191 12.76 -18.04 5.25
C THR A 191 13.09 -18.27 3.78
N ASP A 192 12.58 -19.35 3.18
CA ASP A 192 12.79 -19.66 1.77
C ASP A 192 12.25 -18.54 0.87
N MET A 193 11.05 -18.04 1.18
CA MET A 193 10.45 -16.92 0.45
C MET A 193 11.31 -15.64 0.53
N VAL A 194 11.94 -15.33 1.68
CA VAL A 194 12.84 -14.18 1.82
C VAL A 194 14.12 -14.37 0.99
N VAL A 195 14.74 -15.55 1.05
CA VAL A 195 15.96 -15.89 0.28
C VAL A 195 15.68 -15.84 -1.22
N GLU A 196 14.60 -16.47 -1.69
CA GLU A 196 14.16 -16.42 -3.08
C GLU A 196 13.89 -14.99 -3.53
N SER A 197 13.31 -14.16 -2.65
CA SER A 197 13.02 -12.77 -2.96
C SER A 197 14.30 -11.93 -3.17
N LEU A 198 15.33 -12.17 -2.34
CA LEU A 198 16.64 -11.52 -2.51
C LEU A 198 17.29 -11.92 -3.85
N ALA A 199 17.31 -13.22 -4.17
CA ALA A 199 17.84 -13.70 -5.44
C ALA A 199 17.09 -13.09 -6.63
N LYS A 200 15.74 -13.08 -6.58
CA LYS A 200 14.90 -12.52 -7.63
C LYS A 200 15.16 -11.04 -7.88
N ILE A 201 15.37 -10.25 -6.83
CA ILE A 201 15.73 -8.83 -6.94
C ILE A 201 17.07 -8.67 -7.66
N SER A 202 18.07 -9.47 -7.30
CA SER A 202 19.39 -9.47 -7.94
C SER A 202 19.27 -9.77 -9.43
N ASP A 203 18.56 -10.84 -9.79
CA ASP A 203 18.37 -11.28 -11.17
C ASP A 203 17.67 -10.21 -12.02
N ILE A 204 16.60 -9.58 -11.50
CA ILE A 204 15.86 -8.54 -12.22
C ILE A 204 16.74 -7.31 -12.43
N ASN A 205 17.55 -6.94 -11.43
CA ASN A 205 18.48 -5.81 -11.53
C ASN A 205 19.59 -6.06 -12.57
N GLU A 206 20.15 -7.27 -12.61
CA GLU A 206 21.13 -7.65 -13.63
C GLU A 206 20.52 -7.60 -15.04
N GLN A 207 19.33 -8.18 -15.22
CA GLN A 207 18.60 -8.13 -16.50
C GLN A 207 18.30 -6.71 -16.98
N PHE A 208 18.03 -5.78 -16.06
CA PHE A 208 17.79 -4.38 -16.43
C PHE A 208 19.09 -3.69 -16.87
N ARG A 209 20.20 -3.94 -16.14
CA ARG A 209 21.53 -3.40 -16.49
C ARG A 209 22.03 -3.92 -17.83
N SER A 210 21.68 -5.14 -18.22
CA SER A 210 22.07 -5.71 -19.52
C SER A 210 21.32 -5.12 -20.72
N LEU A 211 20.30 -4.26 -20.51
CA LEU A 211 19.57 -3.61 -21.61
C LEU A 211 20.37 -2.51 -22.32
N GLY A 212 21.51 -2.08 -21.75
CA GLY A 212 22.30 -0.96 -22.27
C GLY A 212 21.67 0.39 -21.94
N GLU A 213 21.73 1.34 -22.88
CA GLU A 213 21.16 2.67 -22.70
C GLU A 213 19.63 2.62 -22.80
N VAL A 214 18.97 2.84 -21.68
CA VAL A 214 17.51 3.00 -21.59
C VAL A 214 17.18 4.48 -21.34
N SER A 215 15.98 4.92 -21.75
CA SER A 215 15.57 6.29 -21.48
C SER A 215 15.54 6.59 -19.97
N LEU A 216 15.85 7.83 -19.60
CA LEU A 216 15.88 8.29 -18.21
C LEU A 216 14.59 7.93 -17.45
N GLY A 217 13.43 8.03 -18.11
CA GLY A 217 12.13 7.68 -17.53
C GLY A 217 12.04 6.22 -17.08
N PHE A 218 12.57 5.27 -17.87
CA PHE A 218 12.62 3.86 -17.46
C PHE A 218 13.60 3.63 -16.33
N SER A 219 14.78 4.26 -16.36
CA SER A 219 15.76 4.17 -15.27
C SER A 219 15.19 4.63 -13.94
N VAL A 220 14.53 5.79 -13.92
CA VAL A 220 13.90 6.32 -12.70
C VAL A 220 12.78 5.40 -12.21
N ALA A 221 11.88 4.97 -13.09
CA ALA A 221 10.79 4.09 -12.72
C ALA A 221 11.29 2.75 -12.17
N PHE A 222 12.27 2.13 -12.84
CA PHE A 222 12.88 0.89 -12.39
C PHE A 222 13.57 1.04 -11.04
N ASN A 223 14.40 2.08 -10.87
CA ASN A 223 15.12 2.35 -9.62
C ASN A 223 14.16 2.57 -8.44
N ASN A 224 13.03 3.23 -8.68
CA ASN A 224 12.00 3.41 -7.65
C ASN A 224 11.36 2.08 -7.24
N GLN A 225 11.06 1.20 -8.21
CA GLN A 225 10.45 -0.10 -7.92
C GLN A 225 11.44 -1.08 -7.28
N ILE A 226 12.72 -1.07 -7.69
CA ILE A 226 13.74 -1.98 -7.12
C ILE A 226 14.10 -1.57 -5.69
N ALA A 227 14.21 -0.27 -5.41
CA ALA A 227 14.46 0.23 -4.07
C ALA A 227 13.32 -0.15 -3.12
N ARG A 228 12.06 -0.08 -3.57
CA ARG A 228 10.91 -0.53 -2.78
C ARG A 228 10.99 -2.02 -2.47
N ALA A 229 11.31 -2.85 -3.47
CA ALA A 229 11.42 -4.30 -3.28
C ALA A 229 12.55 -4.62 -2.29
N GLN A 230 13.73 -4.01 -2.46
CA GLN A 230 14.88 -4.16 -1.56
C GLN A 230 14.53 -3.78 -0.13
N ASN A 231 13.95 -2.60 0.09
CA ASN A 231 13.57 -2.16 1.44
C ASN A 231 12.54 -3.09 2.10
N THR A 232 11.59 -3.59 1.32
CA THR A 232 10.58 -4.53 1.81
C THR A 232 11.24 -5.85 2.21
N VAL A 233 12.11 -6.41 1.37
CA VAL A 233 12.82 -7.66 1.68
C VAL A 233 13.79 -7.50 2.83
N LEU A 234 14.50 -6.36 2.95
CA LEU A 234 15.34 -6.06 4.11
C LEU A 234 14.51 -5.97 5.39
N THR A 235 13.29 -5.44 5.34
CA THR A 235 12.37 -5.42 6.49
C THR A 235 11.94 -6.83 6.89
N LEU A 236 11.76 -7.73 5.91
CA LEU A 236 11.50 -9.14 6.18
C LEU A 236 12.75 -9.83 6.78
N ALA A 237 13.95 -9.48 6.30
CA ALA A 237 15.21 -10.10 6.70
C ALA A 237 15.78 -9.62 8.05
N ASP A 238 15.56 -8.35 8.46
CA ASP A 238 15.92 -7.79 9.78
C ASP A 238 15.36 -8.62 10.95
N ARG A 239 14.41 -9.48 10.61
CA ARG A 239 13.62 -10.28 11.48
C ARG A 239 13.82 -11.78 11.18
N LEU A 240 14.99 -12.21 10.71
CA LEU A 240 15.41 -13.61 10.74
C LEU A 240 16.29 -13.83 11.97
#